data_AF-A0A2G2GJL4-F1
#
_entry.id   AF-A0A2G2GJL4-F1
#
_cell.length_a   1.000
_cell.length_b   1.000
_cell.length_c   1.000
_cell.angle_alpha   90.00
_cell.angle_beta   90.00
_cell.angle_gamma   90.00
#
_symmetry.space_group_name_H-M   'P 1'
#
loop_
_entity.id
_entity.type
_entity.pdbx_description
1 polymer ?
#
loop_
_entity_poly.entity_id
_entity_poly.type
_entity_poly.pdbx_seq_one_letter_code
_entity_poly.pdbx_strand_id
1 'polypeptide(L)'
;MDFAYTDKTNDLRRRVTEFLETHILPRHAQFQKEVEAGTYPISFLADLKALAKSEGLWNLFLPHLRDGEPGTKLTNMEYAPLA
;
A
#
# COMPACT_ATOMS: atom_id res chain seq x y z
N MET A 1 -12.51 3.97 27.99
CA MET A 1 -11.85 4.43 26.75
C MET A 1 -11.82 3.22 25.83
N ASP A 2 -12.41 3.35 24.64
CA ASP A 2 -12.41 2.27 23.65
C ASP A 2 -11.19 2.46 22.75
N PHE A 3 -10.33 1.45 22.69
CA PHE A 3 -9.09 1.44 21.90
C PHE A 3 -9.18 0.51 20.70
N ALA A 4 -10.36 -0.10 20.47
CA ALA A 4 -10.55 -0.95 19.31
C ALA A 4 -10.46 -0.13 18.02
N TYR A 5 -9.84 -0.72 17.00
CA TYR A 5 -9.88 -0.15 15.66
C TYR A 5 -11.28 -0.34 15.06
N THR A 6 -11.67 0.61 14.21
CA THR A 6 -12.90 0.50 13.43
C THR A 6 -12.82 -0.68 12.46
N ASP A 7 -13.97 -1.21 12.04
CA ASP A 7 -14.04 -2.28 11.04
C ASP A 7 -13.31 -1.90 9.74
N LYS A 8 -13.44 -0.64 9.32
CA LYS A 8 -12.71 -0.08 8.17
C LYS A 8 -11.19 -0.19 8.33
N THR A 9 -10.67 0.18 9.50
CA THR A 9 -9.24 0.08 9.78
C THR A 9 -8.76 -1.37 9.80
N ASN A 10 -9.54 -2.28 10.41
CA ASN A 10 -9.19 -3.70 10.43
C ASN A 10 -9.20 -4.32 9.02
N ASP A 11 -10.17 -3.97 8.18
CA ASP A 11 -10.20 -4.39 6.78
C ASP A 11 -8.99 -3.88 6.00
N LEU A 12 -8.64 -2.59 6.14
CA LEU A 12 -7.46 -2.02 5.49
C LEU A 12 -6.16 -2.70 5.92
N ARG A 13 -5.99 -2.99 7.22
CA ARG A 13 -4.82 -3.72 7.73
C ARG A 13 -4.69 -5.08 7.05
N ARG A 14 -5.77 -5.85 7.03
CA ARG A 14 -5.81 -7.17 6.38
C ARG A 14 -5.41 -7.06 4.90
N ARG A 15 -6.01 -6.12 4.17
CA ARG A 15 -5.76 -5.94 2.73
C ARG A 15 -4.33 -5.48 2.42
N VAL A 16 -3.75 -4.61 3.24
CA VAL A 16 -2.34 -4.20 3.11
C VAL A 16 -1.41 -5.39 3.35
N THR A 17 -1.66 -6.19 4.39
CA THR A 17 -0.88 -7.41 4.66
C THR A 17 -0.98 -8.40 3.52
N GLU A 18 -2.19 -8.70 3.04
CA GLU A 18 -2.41 -9.61 1.91
C GLU A 18 -1.71 -9.12 0.63
N PHE A 19 -1.74 -7.80 0.37
CA PHE A 19 -1.06 -7.21 -0.77
C PHE A 19 0.46 -7.37 -0.69
N LEU A 20 1.05 -7.17 0.50
CA LEU A 20 2.48 -7.39 0.73
C LEU A 20 2.87 -8.84 0.49
N GLU A 21 2.14 -9.78 1.10
CA GLU A 21 2.40 -11.22 1.03
C GLU A 21 2.22 -11.78 -0.38
N THR A 22 1.21 -11.32 -1.11
CA THR A 22 0.86 -11.86 -2.42
C THR A 22 1.67 -11.22 -3.56
N HIS A 23 1.92 -9.91 -3.47
CA HIS A 23 2.46 -9.15 -4.59
C HIS A 23 3.89 -8.65 -4.37
N ILE A 24 4.26 -8.26 -3.15
CA ILE A 24 5.57 -7.62 -2.90
C ILE A 24 6.62 -8.64 -2.50
N LEU A 25 6.39 -9.38 -1.41
CA LEU A 25 7.38 -10.30 -0.82
C LEU A 25 7.90 -11.36 -1.81
N PRO A 26 7.07 -11.99 -2.67
CA PRO A 26 7.56 -12.98 -3.63
C PRO A 26 8.54 -12.41 -4.66
N ARG A 27 8.50 -11.09 -4.91
CA ARG A 27 9.35 -10.41 -5.89
C ARG A 27 10.68 -9.92 -5.31
N HIS A 28 10.94 -10.14 -4.02
CA HIS A 28 12.17 -9.67 -3.37
C HIS A 28 13.45 -10.18 -4.06
N ALA A 29 13.49 -11.45 -4.47
CA ALA A 29 14.65 -11.99 -5.17
C ALA A 29 14.89 -11.32 -6.55
N GLN A 30 13.81 -10.97 -7.27
CA GLN A 30 13.92 -10.25 -8.54
C GLN A 30 14.38 -8.81 -8.32
N PHE A 31 13.81 -8.14 -7.31
CA PHE A 31 14.23 -6.79 -6.91
C PHE A 31 15.74 -6.72 -6.66
N GLN A 32 16.28 -7.64 -5.84
CA GLN A 32 17.72 -7.67 -5.53
C GLN A 32 18.56 -7.85 -6.79
N LYS A 33 18.19 -8.77 -7.67
CA LYS A 33 18.90 -8.99 -8.95
C LYS A 33 18.93 -7.74 -9.84
N GLU A 34 17.80 -7.05 -9.98
CA GLU A 34 17.73 -5.85 -10.81
C GLU A 34 18.53 -4.68 -10.20
N VAL A 35 18.49 -4.53 -8.87
CA VAL A 35 19.29 -3.54 -8.13
C VAL A 35 20.79 -3.81 -8.30
N GLU A 36 21.23 -5.05 -8.10
CA GLU A 36 22.63 -5.47 -8.27
C GLU A 36 23.11 -5.28 -9.72
N ALA A 37 22.22 -5.50 -10.69
CA ALA A 37 22.50 -5.26 -12.11
C ALA A 37 22.45 -3.77 -12.51
N GLY A 38 22.10 -2.87 -11.58
CA GLY A 38 21.97 -1.43 -11.87
C GLY A 38 20.78 -1.08 -12.77
N THR A 39 19.75 -1.93 -12.82
CA THR A 39 18.56 -1.73 -13.66
C THR A 39 17.55 -0.85 -12.94
N TYR A 40 17.31 0.34 -13.47
CA TYR A 40 16.32 1.28 -12.95
C TYR A 40 15.51 1.90 -14.11
N PRO A 41 14.17 2.04 -13.95
CA PRO A 41 13.36 1.61 -12.81
C PRO A 41 13.25 0.08 -12.74
N ILE A 42 12.91 -0.44 -11.55
CA ILE A 42 12.60 -1.86 -11.35
C ILE A 42 11.41 -2.25 -12.24
N SER A 43 11.59 -3.33 -12.99
CA SER A 43 10.74 -3.72 -14.14
C SER A 43 9.26 -3.86 -13.79
N PHE A 44 8.96 -4.38 -12.60
CA PHE A 44 7.59 -4.67 -12.14
C PHE A 44 7.00 -3.58 -11.24
N LEU A 45 7.75 -2.51 -10.93
CA LEU A 45 7.31 -1.52 -9.96
C LEU A 45 6.09 -0.72 -10.45
N ALA A 46 6.03 -0.43 -11.75
CA ALA A 46 4.89 0.28 -12.34
C ALA A 46 3.60 -0.54 -12.21
N ASP A 47 3.67 -1.85 -12.47
CA ASP A 47 2.52 -2.76 -12.37
C ASP A 47 2.02 -2.89 -10.92
N LEU A 48 2.94 -3.00 -9.95
CA LEU A 48 2.57 -3.03 -8.53
C LEU A 48 1.87 -1.74 -8.10
N LYS A 49 2.34 -0.57 -8.55
CA LYS A 49 1.70 0.72 -8.27
C LYS A 49 0.30 0.80 -8.89
N ALA A 50 0.14 0.33 -10.13
CA ALA A 50 -1.15 0.30 -10.81
C ALA A 50 -2.14 -0.64 -10.09
N LEU A 51 -1.69 -1.82 -9.67
CA LEU A 51 -2.51 -2.77 -8.92
C LEU A 51 -2.94 -2.19 -7.56
N ALA A 52 -2.00 -1.67 -6.76
CA ALA A 52 -2.32 -1.03 -5.48
C ALA A 52 -3.33 0.10 -5.65
N LYS A 53 -3.22 0.90 -6.72
CA LYS A 53 -4.20 1.95 -7.05
C LYS A 53 -5.56 1.38 -7.41
N SER A 54 -5.63 0.31 -8.20
CA SER A 54 -6.90 -0.34 -8.57
C SER A 54 -7.61 -0.96 -7.36
N GLU A 55 -6.85 -1.38 -6.35
CA GLU A 55 -7.38 -1.89 -5.09
C GLU A 55 -7.65 -0.77 -4.07
N GLY A 56 -7.38 0.50 -4.37
CA GLY A 56 -7.55 1.59 -3.40
C GLY A 56 -6.55 1.54 -2.23
N LEU A 57 -5.44 0.82 -2.37
CA LEU A 57 -4.31 0.79 -1.44
C LEU A 57 -3.26 1.87 -1.79
N TRP A 58 -3.70 2.98 -2.37
CA TRP A 58 -2.85 4.03 -2.89
C TRP A 58 -3.02 5.33 -2.11
N ASN A 59 -1.91 6.05 -1.89
CA ASN A 59 -1.90 7.35 -1.22
C ASN A 59 -2.68 7.36 0.12
N LEU A 60 -2.45 6.35 0.96
CA LEU A 60 -3.16 6.15 2.24
C LEU A 60 -2.83 7.21 3.32
N PHE A 61 -1.82 8.04 3.10
CA PHE A 61 -1.28 9.01 4.06
C PHE A 61 -1.81 10.44 3.87
N LEU A 62 -2.90 10.63 3.12
CA LEU A 62 -3.44 11.95 2.76
C LEU A 62 -4.79 12.22 3.47
N PRO A 63 -4.79 12.76 4.71
CA PRO A 63 -6.03 13.04 5.44
C PRO A 63 -6.87 14.16 4.82
N HIS A 64 -6.26 15.00 3.98
CA HIS A 64 -6.91 16.13 3.30
C HIS A 64 -7.19 15.85 1.82
N LEU A 65 -7.17 14.58 1.39
CA LEU A 65 -7.50 14.19 0.03
C LEU A 65 -8.88 14.74 -0.36
N ARG A 66 -8.94 15.45 -1.50
CA ARG A 66 -10.16 16.03 -2.06
C ARG A 66 -10.91 15.00 -2.89
N ASP A 67 -12.20 15.21 -3.07
CA ASP A 67 -13.03 14.37 -3.93
C ASP A 67 -12.47 14.41 -5.37
N GLY A 68 -12.25 13.22 -5.94
CA GLY A 68 -11.67 13.06 -7.28
C GLY A 68 -10.14 12.99 -7.32
N GLU A 69 -9.42 13.22 -6.23
CA GLU A 69 -7.98 12.97 -6.17
C GLU A 69 -7.68 11.47 -5.99
N PRO A 70 -6.64 10.93 -6.64
CA PRO A 70 -6.32 9.50 -6.56
C PRO A 70 -5.76 9.13 -5.18
N GLY A 71 -6.50 8.30 -4.45
CA GLY A 71 -6.07 7.73 -3.18
C GLY A 71 -7.23 7.34 -2.29
N THR A 72 -6.92 6.90 -1.07
CA THR A 72 -7.93 6.62 -0.04
C THR A 72 -7.74 7.57 1.12
N LYS A 73 -8.75 8.39 1.39
CA LYS A 73 -8.74 9.35 2.49
C LYS A 73 -8.85 8.62 3.83
N LEU A 74 -7.78 8.74 4.63
CA LEU A 74 -7.70 8.20 6.00
C LEU A 74 -7.38 9.32 6.98
N THR A 75 -8.01 9.29 8.14
CA THR A 75 -7.58 10.07 9.30
C THR A 75 -6.25 9.52 9.83
N ASN A 76 -5.50 10.32 10.60
CA ASN A 76 -4.26 9.86 11.22
C ASN A 76 -4.46 8.60 12.12
N MET A 77 -5.61 8.50 12.79
CA MET A 77 -5.96 7.35 13.63
C MET A 77 -6.23 6.07 12.80
N GLU A 78 -6.77 6.21 11.59
CA GLU A 78 -6.98 5.09 10.66
C GLU A 78 -5.69 4.69 9.95
N TYR A 79 -4.80 5.65 9.66
CA TYR A 79 -3.52 5.40 8.97
C TYR A 79 -2.45 4.80 9.87
N ALA A 80 -2.30 5.29 11.11
CA ALA A 80 -1.25 4.85 12.04
C ALA A 80 -1.12 3.32 12.21
N PRO A 81 -2.20 2.52 12.31
CA PRO A 81 -2.07 1.06 12.49
C PRO A 81 -1.81 0.29 11.18
N LEU A 82 -1.63 0.97 10.04
CA LEU A 82 -1.25 0.36 8.76
C LEU A 82 0.27 0.29 8.55
N ALA A 83 1.06 0.96 9.39
CA ALA A 83 2.52 1.04 9.30
C ALA A 83 3.24 -0.11 10.02
#